data_AF-A0A8H6YL63-F1
#
_entry.id   AF-A0A8H6YL63-F1
#
_cell.length_a   1.000
_cell.length_b   1.000
_cell.length_c   1.000
_cell.angle_alpha   90.00
_cell.angle_beta   90.00
_cell.angle_gamma   90.00
#
_symmetry.space_group_name_H-M   'P 1'
#
loop_
_entity.id
_entity.type
_entity.pdbx_description
1 polymer ?
#
loop_
_entity_poly.entity_id
_entity_poly.type
_entity_poly.pdbx_seq_one_letter_code
_entity_poly.pdbx_strand_id
1 'polypeptide(L)'
;MFNSKALLTSSLAAVLAFAAAAPAKPSPDASVTVQVCSGGVGVGCTNVPVVSDSCINLTGGLSFLNKEISTAVIPGGFICTFFQDFGCTATGTGNAGADSSVFLSQGTWNFFSVPGLSGPQNFNDLTSSFSCSPL
;
A
#
# COMPACT_ATOMS: atom_id res chain seq x y z
N MET A 1 -47.96 -26.44 67.45
CA MET A 1 -48.72 -25.73 66.40
C MET A 1 -47.73 -25.23 65.36
N PHE A 2 -48.04 -25.51 64.09
CA PHE A 2 -47.36 -25.18 62.83
C PHE A 2 -46.99 -23.68 62.74
N ASN A 3 -46.10 -23.16 61.87
CA ASN A 3 -45.74 -23.58 60.52
C ASN A 3 -44.49 -22.84 59.99
N SER A 4 -43.86 -23.49 59.01
CA SER A 4 -42.68 -23.15 58.20
C SER A 4 -42.73 -21.83 57.42
N LYS A 5 -41.54 -21.23 57.18
CA LYS A 5 -41.23 -20.53 55.92
C LYS A 5 -39.76 -20.77 55.55
N ALA A 6 -39.53 -21.74 54.67
CA ALA A 6 -38.24 -22.00 54.04
C ALA A 6 -37.97 -20.95 52.96
N LEU A 7 -36.81 -20.28 53.03
CA LEU A 7 -36.30 -19.44 51.95
C LEU A 7 -35.61 -20.33 50.92
N LEU A 8 -36.17 -20.38 49.71
CA LEU A 8 -35.55 -21.00 48.54
C LEU A 8 -34.69 -19.95 47.82
N THR A 9 -33.37 -20.03 47.95
CA THR A 9 -32.43 -19.23 47.15
C THR A 9 -31.97 -20.04 45.95
N SER A 10 -32.52 -19.71 44.77
CA SER A 10 -32.13 -20.29 43.48
C SER A 10 -30.90 -19.56 42.94
N SER A 11 -29.74 -20.21 42.95
CA SER A 11 -28.50 -19.73 42.36
C SER A 11 -28.47 -20.03 40.86
N LEU A 12 -28.54 -18.99 40.04
CA LEU A 12 -28.41 -19.06 38.57
C LEU A 12 -26.91 -19.02 38.21
N ALA A 13 -26.35 -20.14 37.76
CA ALA A 13 -24.96 -20.20 37.28
C ALA A 13 -24.89 -19.76 35.81
N ALA A 14 -24.26 -18.62 35.54
CA ALA A 14 -24.00 -18.13 34.19
C ALA A 14 -22.72 -18.78 33.65
N VAL A 15 -22.83 -19.61 32.61
CA VAL A 15 -21.69 -20.18 31.89
C VAL A 15 -21.26 -19.18 30.80
N LEU A 16 -20.08 -18.58 30.97
CA LEU A 16 -19.44 -17.74 29.96
C LEU A 16 -18.64 -18.62 29.00
N ALA A 17 -19.12 -18.77 27.76
CA ALA A 17 -18.38 -19.41 26.69
C ALA A 17 -17.41 -18.39 26.05
N PHE A 18 -16.11 -18.60 26.22
CA PHE A 18 -15.07 -17.85 25.50
C PHE A 18 -14.90 -18.47 24.11
N ALA A 19 -15.41 -17.78 23.08
CA ALA A 19 -15.08 -18.11 21.71
C ALA A 19 -13.62 -17.70 21.44
N ALA A 20 -12.71 -18.68 21.41
CA ALA A 20 -11.35 -18.45 20.94
C ALA A 20 -11.38 -18.31 19.41
N ALA A 21 -11.24 -17.08 18.91
CA ALA A 21 -11.00 -16.84 17.49
C ALA A 21 -9.64 -17.43 17.11
N ALA A 22 -9.64 -18.51 16.32
CA ALA A 22 -8.42 -19.06 15.76
C ALA A 22 -7.77 -18.02 14.82
N PRO A 23 -6.44 -17.84 14.85
CA PRO A 23 -5.76 -16.94 13.92
C PRO A 23 -5.96 -17.48 12.50
N ALA A 24 -6.49 -16.63 11.61
CA ALA A 24 -6.61 -16.95 10.19
C ALA A 24 -5.21 -17.22 9.63
N LYS A 25 -5.03 -18.42 9.06
CA LYS A 25 -3.83 -18.76 8.30
C LYS A 25 -3.70 -17.77 7.13
N PRO A 26 -2.55 -17.10 6.92
CA PRO A 26 -2.36 -16.27 5.75
C PRO A 26 -2.53 -17.13 4.50
N SER A 27 -3.49 -16.78 3.64
CA SER A 27 -3.61 -17.41 2.33
C SER A 27 -2.35 -17.07 1.51
N PRO A 28 -1.76 -18.02 0.77
CA PRO A 28 -0.59 -17.79 -0.08
C PRO A 28 -0.85 -16.88 -1.30
N ASP A 29 -2.04 -16.26 -1.37
CA ASP A 29 -2.54 -15.45 -2.48
C ASP A 29 -2.74 -13.97 -2.07
N ALA A 30 -2.03 -13.51 -1.04
CA ALA A 30 -1.96 -12.08 -0.76
C ALA A 30 -1.06 -11.44 -1.82
N SER A 31 -1.65 -10.98 -2.93
CA SER A 31 -0.93 -10.20 -3.95
C SER A 31 -0.19 -9.07 -3.26
N VAL A 32 1.11 -8.97 -3.46
CA VAL A 32 1.91 -7.88 -2.91
C VAL A 32 1.41 -6.58 -3.52
N THR A 33 1.10 -5.59 -2.68
CA THR A 33 0.56 -4.30 -3.15
C THR A 33 1.52 -3.16 -2.84
N VAL A 34 1.67 -2.25 -3.79
CA VAL A 34 2.27 -0.93 -3.58
C VAL A 34 1.15 0.06 -3.35
N GLN A 35 1.24 0.87 -2.30
CA GLN A 35 0.31 1.97 -2.11
C GLN A 35 0.87 3.22 -2.78
N VAL A 36 0.09 3.85 -3.65
CA VAL A 36 0.42 5.14 -4.29
C VAL A 36 -0.64 6.16 -3.93
N CYS A 37 -0.23 7.39 -3.64
CA CYS A 37 -1.11 8.44 -3.13
C CYS A 37 -0.86 9.75 -3.87
N SER A 38 -1.94 10.50 -4.14
CA SER A 38 -1.85 11.84 -4.72
C SER A 38 -1.53 12.95 -3.71
N GLY A 39 -1.27 12.56 -2.46
CA GLY A 39 -0.86 13.45 -1.38
C GLY A 39 -0.01 12.68 -0.39
N GLY A 40 -0.12 12.99 0.90
CA GLY A 40 0.49 12.20 1.96
C GLY A 40 -0.16 10.82 2.12
N VAL A 41 0.47 9.93 2.91
CA VAL A 41 -0.11 8.63 3.27
C VAL A 41 -1.51 8.82 3.86
N GLY A 42 -2.50 8.13 3.30
CA GLY A 42 -3.92 8.24 3.65
C GLY A 42 -4.74 9.24 2.82
N VAL A 43 -4.12 10.02 1.93
CA VAL A 43 -4.80 11.02 1.08
C VAL A 43 -4.71 10.62 -0.38
N GLY A 44 -5.86 10.30 -1.00
CA GLY A 44 -5.91 9.93 -2.43
C GLY A 44 -5.15 8.64 -2.75
N CYS A 45 -5.11 7.70 -1.80
CA CYS A 45 -4.30 6.49 -1.93
C CYS A 45 -5.03 5.35 -2.64
N THR A 46 -4.28 4.55 -3.38
CA THR A 46 -4.74 3.28 -3.96
C THR A 46 -3.67 2.22 -3.81
N ASN A 47 -4.09 1.03 -3.38
CA ASN A 47 -3.24 -0.14 -3.33
C ASN A 47 -3.27 -0.81 -4.70
N VAL A 48 -2.13 -0.81 -5.37
CA VAL A 48 -1.98 -1.43 -6.68
C VAL A 48 -1.29 -2.78 -6.49
N PRO A 49 -1.94 -3.90 -6.85
CA PRO A 49 -1.28 -5.19 -6.84
C PRO A 49 -0.16 -5.18 -7.87
N VAL A 50 1.03 -5.61 -7.44
CA VAL A 50 2.19 -5.71 -8.30
C VAL A 50 2.50 -7.18 -8.57
N VAL A 51 2.75 -7.46 -9.84
CA VAL A 51 3.36 -8.70 -10.29
C VAL A 51 4.80 -8.36 -10.64
N SER A 52 5.73 -9.22 -10.24
CA SER A 52 7.16 -9.02 -10.48
C SER A 52 7.43 -8.63 -11.94
N ASP A 53 8.17 -7.54 -12.12
CA ASP A 53 8.65 -7.01 -13.40
C ASP A 53 7.55 -6.57 -14.38
N SER A 54 6.29 -6.52 -13.93
CA SER A 54 5.17 -6.08 -14.75
C SER A 54 5.02 -4.58 -14.74
N CYS A 55 4.98 -3.97 -15.93
CA CYS A 55 4.75 -2.54 -16.06
C CYS A 55 3.28 -2.19 -15.80
N ILE A 56 3.07 -1.28 -14.86
CA ILE A 56 1.75 -0.71 -14.54
C ILE A 56 1.67 0.69 -15.13
N ASN A 57 0.76 0.87 -16.09
CA ASN A 57 0.41 2.19 -16.62
C ASN A 57 -0.69 2.83 -15.78
N LEU A 58 -0.56 4.12 -15.46
CA LEU A 58 -1.59 4.90 -14.77
C LEU A 58 -2.70 5.32 -15.74
N THR A 59 -3.36 4.34 -16.33
CA THR A 59 -4.44 4.50 -17.30
C THR A 59 -5.74 3.86 -16.77
N GLY A 60 -6.87 4.16 -17.41
CA GLY A 60 -8.16 3.61 -17.03
C GLY A 60 -8.51 3.94 -15.58
N GLY A 61 -8.70 2.91 -14.75
CA GLY A 61 -9.04 3.09 -13.32
C GLY A 61 -7.95 3.78 -12.48
N LEU A 62 -6.72 3.91 -12.99
CA LEU A 62 -5.61 4.58 -12.33
C LEU A 62 -5.30 5.96 -12.91
N SER A 63 -6.09 6.45 -13.88
CA SER A 63 -5.83 7.73 -14.55
C SER A 63 -5.85 8.94 -13.61
N PHE A 64 -6.54 8.87 -12.48
CA PHE A 64 -6.53 9.93 -11.46
C PHE A 64 -5.19 10.06 -10.72
N LEU A 65 -4.30 9.07 -10.85
CA LEU A 65 -2.94 9.10 -10.31
C LEU A 65 -1.91 9.50 -11.37
N ASN A 66 -2.30 9.56 -12.64
CA ASN A 66 -1.39 9.93 -13.72
C ASN A 66 -0.90 11.35 -13.52
N LYS A 67 0.43 11.53 -13.40
CA LYS A 67 1.04 12.82 -13.10
C LYS A 67 0.51 13.46 -11.81
N GLU A 68 0.06 12.66 -10.85
CA GLU A 68 -0.51 13.17 -9.59
C GLU A 68 0.08 12.46 -8.37
N ILE A 69 0.99 11.49 -8.52
CA ILE A 69 1.57 10.77 -7.37
C ILE A 69 2.56 11.66 -6.62
N SER A 70 2.32 11.82 -5.32
CA SER A 70 3.19 12.54 -4.39
C SER A 70 3.84 11.64 -3.32
N THR A 71 3.24 10.48 -3.04
CA THR A 71 3.77 9.52 -2.05
C THR A 71 3.58 8.09 -2.52
N ALA A 72 4.53 7.22 -2.20
CA ALA A 72 4.37 5.77 -2.35
C ALA A 72 4.84 5.01 -1.11
N VAL A 73 4.18 3.89 -0.81
CA VAL A 73 4.60 2.91 0.20
C VAL A 73 4.94 1.61 -0.51
N ILE A 74 6.22 1.25 -0.47
CA ILE A 74 6.78 0.08 -1.14
C ILE A 74 6.94 -1.04 -0.11
N PRO A 75 6.37 -2.23 -0.37
CA PRO A 75 6.44 -3.35 0.54
C PRO A 75 7.88 -3.88 0.68
N GLY A 76 8.14 -4.54 1.81
CA GLY A 76 9.43 -5.17 2.08
C GLY A 76 9.80 -6.21 1.02
N GLY A 77 11.08 -6.27 0.65
CA GLY A 77 11.59 -7.23 -0.34
C GLY A 77 11.32 -6.87 -1.80
N PHE A 78 10.89 -5.63 -2.09
CA PHE A 78 10.72 -5.12 -3.45
C PHE A 78 11.49 -3.82 -3.65
N ILE A 79 11.86 -3.58 -4.90
CA ILE A 79 12.28 -2.28 -5.42
C ILE A 79 11.34 -1.90 -6.56
N CYS A 80 10.88 -0.66 -6.56
CA CYS A 80 10.01 -0.14 -7.61
C CYS A 80 10.69 0.99 -8.37
N THR A 81 10.53 0.98 -9.68
CA THR A 81 10.96 2.05 -10.57
C THR A 81 9.74 2.80 -11.04
N PHE A 82 9.70 4.11 -10.81
CA PHE A 82 8.65 5.01 -11.26
C PHE A 82 9.15 5.80 -12.46
N PHE A 83 8.32 5.92 -13.49
CA PHE A 83 8.69 6.50 -14.78
C PHE A 83 7.80 7.68 -15.12
N GLN A 84 8.38 8.69 -15.76
CA GLN A 84 7.62 9.86 -16.20
C GLN A 84 6.69 9.55 -17.36
N ASP A 85 7.06 8.61 -18.21
CA ASP A 85 6.32 8.20 -19.39
C ASP A 85 5.53 6.90 -19.11
N PHE A 86 4.58 6.59 -19.98
CA PHE A 86 3.93 5.28 -19.99
C PHE A 86 4.88 4.20 -20.53
N GLY A 87 4.59 2.93 -20.24
CA GLY A 87 5.31 1.78 -20.76
C GLY A 87 6.59 1.45 -20.02
N CYS A 88 6.84 2.06 -18.86
CA CYS A 88 8.03 1.84 -18.04
C CYS A 88 9.33 2.06 -18.80
N THR A 89 9.36 3.10 -19.64
CA THR A 89 10.53 3.50 -20.41
C THR A 89 11.16 4.77 -19.83
N ALA A 90 12.48 4.80 -19.77
CA ALA A 90 13.25 5.98 -19.40
C ALA A 90 13.59 6.84 -20.64
N THR A 91 12.60 7.10 -21.49
CA THR A 91 12.77 7.80 -22.78
C THR A 91 12.50 9.31 -22.71
N GLY A 92 12.43 9.86 -21.48
CA GLY A 92 11.99 11.20 -21.11
C GLY A 92 11.76 12.18 -22.27
N THR A 93 10.51 12.28 -22.71
CA THR A 93 10.10 13.32 -23.67
C THR A 93 9.57 14.58 -22.98
N GLY A 94 9.31 14.52 -21.66
CA GLY A 94 8.93 15.66 -20.83
C GLY A 94 10.04 16.03 -19.85
N ASN A 95 10.55 17.25 -19.96
CA ASN A 95 11.51 17.89 -19.04
C ASN A 95 12.90 17.22 -18.94
N ALA A 96 13.82 17.67 -19.80
CA ALA A 96 15.24 17.33 -19.87
C ALA A 96 16.09 17.83 -18.66
N GLY A 97 15.59 17.74 -17.42
CA GLY A 97 16.25 18.28 -16.23
C GLY A 97 16.30 17.37 -15.00
N ALA A 98 15.60 16.23 -15.00
CA ALA A 98 15.60 15.24 -13.92
C ALA A 98 15.51 13.84 -14.55
N ASP A 99 16.08 12.83 -13.89
CA ASP A 99 16.06 11.45 -14.34
C ASP A 99 14.63 11.07 -14.78
N SER A 100 14.47 10.47 -15.96
CA SER A 100 13.14 10.08 -16.48
C SER A 100 12.49 8.95 -15.67
N SER A 101 13.21 8.45 -14.66
CA SER A 101 12.78 7.42 -13.74
C SER A 101 13.50 7.54 -12.40
N VAL A 102 12.85 7.09 -11.33
CA VAL A 102 13.44 7.00 -9.98
C VAL A 102 13.29 5.60 -9.41
N PHE A 103 14.30 5.13 -8.67
CA PHE A 103 14.36 3.79 -8.09
C PHE A 103 14.18 3.87 -6.58
N LEU A 104 13.14 3.23 -6.07
CA LEU A 104 12.71 3.33 -4.69
C LEU A 104 12.67 1.93 -4.08
N SER A 105 13.47 1.69 -3.05
CA SER A 105 13.45 0.44 -2.28
C SER A 105 12.28 0.41 -1.30
N GLN A 106 12.13 -0.65 -0.51
CA GLN A 106 11.11 -0.72 0.53
C GLN A 106 11.06 0.52 1.44
N GLY A 107 9.86 0.96 1.80
CA GLY A 107 9.66 2.12 2.69
C GLY A 107 8.56 3.06 2.23
N THR A 108 8.44 4.21 2.90
CA THR A 108 7.55 5.30 2.50
C THR A 108 8.36 6.41 1.87
N TRP A 109 8.00 6.79 0.65
CA TRP A 109 8.72 7.76 -0.17
C TRP A 109 7.87 8.96 -0.48
N ASN A 110 8.46 10.14 -0.27
CA ASN A 110 7.89 11.42 -0.64
C ASN A 110 8.52 11.87 -1.97
N PHE A 111 7.70 12.07 -2.99
CA PHE A 111 8.14 12.34 -4.36
C PHE A 111 8.69 13.77 -4.54
N PHE A 112 8.48 14.68 -3.58
CA PHE A 112 9.14 15.99 -3.59
C PHE A 112 10.67 15.87 -3.44
N SER A 113 11.18 14.76 -2.90
CA SER A 113 12.61 14.50 -2.76
C SER A 113 12.89 12.99 -2.71
N VAL A 114 13.09 12.39 -3.88
CA VAL A 114 13.45 10.97 -4.04
C VAL A 114 14.90 10.79 -4.46
N PRO A 115 15.56 9.68 -4.11
CA PRO A 115 16.89 9.37 -4.61
C PRO A 115 16.91 9.28 -6.15
N GLY A 116 17.76 10.07 -6.79
CA GLY A 116 18.09 9.98 -8.21
C GLY A 116 19.58 9.73 -8.42
N LEU A 117 19.99 9.51 -9.67
CA LEU A 117 21.38 9.23 -10.04
C LEU A 117 22.31 10.42 -9.78
N SER A 118 21.77 11.64 -9.91
CA SER A 118 22.50 12.90 -9.69
C SER A 118 22.25 13.54 -8.32
N GLY A 119 21.68 12.79 -7.37
CA GLY A 119 21.25 13.29 -6.05
C GLY A 119 19.73 13.28 -5.89
N PRO A 120 19.18 13.84 -4.80
CA PRO A 120 17.74 13.92 -4.59
C PRO A 120 17.06 14.74 -5.69
N GLN A 121 15.94 14.24 -6.22
CA GLN A 121 15.18 14.88 -7.28
C GLN A 121 13.72 15.02 -6.89
N ASN A 122 13.08 16.06 -7.41
CA ASN A 122 11.65 16.23 -7.29
C ASN A 122 10.96 15.47 -8.43
N PHE A 123 10.30 14.36 -8.08
CA PHE A 123 9.53 13.51 -8.98
C PHE A 123 8.00 13.61 -8.72
N ASN A 124 7.60 14.60 -7.90
CA ASN A 124 6.20 14.85 -7.56
C ASN A 124 5.40 15.15 -8.83
N ASP A 125 4.24 14.53 -8.97
CA ASP A 125 3.32 14.76 -10.09
C ASP A 125 3.94 14.44 -11.47
N LEU A 126 4.97 13.59 -11.50
CA LEU A 126 5.63 13.19 -12.74
C LEU A 126 5.34 11.76 -13.16
N THR A 127 4.90 10.87 -12.27
CA THR A 127 4.74 9.45 -12.59
C THR A 127 3.61 9.20 -13.59
N SER A 128 3.88 8.44 -14.66
CA SER A 128 2.85 7.88 -15.56
C SER A 128 2.82 6.36 -15.59
N SER A 129 3.92 5.70 -15.23
CA SER A 129 3.96 4.25 -15.06
C SER A 129 4.96 3.84 -13.99
N PHE A 130 4.83 2.63 -13.47
CA PHE A 130 5.81 2.06 -12.56
C PHE A 130 5.89 0.54 -12.70
N SER A 131 7.03 -0.04 -12.32
CA SER A 131 7.25 -1.48 -12.26
C SER A 131 7.96 -1.82 -10.97
N CYS A 132 7.72 -3.02 -10.43
CA CYS A 132 8.35 -3.47 -9.20
C CYS A 132 8.91 -4.87 -9.35
N SER A 133 10.10 -5.08 -8.80
CA SER A 133 10.82 -6.35 -8.85
C SER A 133 11.19 -6.78 -7.42
N PRO A 134 11.17 -8.09 -7.13
CA PRO A 134 11.72 -8.61 -5.88
C PRO A 134 13.22 -8.27 -5.74
N LEU A 135 13.68 -8.05 -4.51
CA LEU A 135 15.09 -7.84 -4.15
C LEU A 135 15.86 -9.17 -3.97
#